data_AF-A0A1S2REQ8-F1
#
_entry.id   AF-A0A1S2REQ8-F1
#
_cell.length_a   1.000
_cell.length_b   1.000
_cell.length_c   1.000
_cell.angle_alpha   90.00
_cell.angle_beta   90.00
_cell.angle_gamma   90.00
#
_symmetry.space_group_name_H-M   'P 1'
#
loop_
_entity.id
_entity.type
_entity.pdbx_description
1 polymer ?
#
loop_
_entity_poly.entity_id
_entity_poly.type
_entity_poly.pdbx_seq_one_letter_code
_entity_poly.pdbx_strand_id
1 'polypeptide(L)'
;MQGIGTLLPLILMFVLFYFLLIRPQQKRQKNTQNMQSSLKKGDKVVTIGGLHGFIDSIDDNKAVIKCGDGSRLTYDRSAIREVTEQSKAASTETSKDVSLEKK
;
A
#
# COMPACT_ATOMS: atom_id res chain seq x y z
N MET A 1 18.67 -8.50 46.27
CA MET A 1 17.55 -8.09 45.41
C MET A 1 17.77 -6.66 44.90
N GLN A 2 18.52 -6.45 43.81
CA GLN A 2 18.78 -5.11 43.22
C GLN A 2 18.60 -5.07 41.69
N GLY A 3 18.07 -6.14 41.07
CA GLY A 3 17.96 -6.26 39.60
C GLY A 3 16.62 -5.84 38.99
N ILE A 4 15.59 -5.56 39.80
CA ILE A 4 14.25 -5.24 39.28
C ILE A 4 14.12 -3.75 38.91
N GLY A 5 14.85 -2.87 39.61
CA GLY A 5 14.82 -1.42 39.37
C GLY A 5 15.47 -0.98 38.04
N THR A 6 16.48 -1.71 37.56
CA THR A 6 17.18 -1.42 36.31
C THR A 6 16.51 -2.05 35.08
N LEU A 7 15.72 -3.11 35.25
CA LEU A 7 14.91 -3.69 34.18
C LEU A 7 13.68 -2.84 33.84
N LEU A 8 13.17 -2.05 34.79
CA LEU A 8 11.99 -1.21 34.61
C LEU A 8 12.13 -0.18 33.46
N PRO A 9 13.21 0.63 33.36
CA PRO A 9 13.40 1.53 32.22
C PRO A 9 13.62 0.79 30.90
N LEU A 10 14.26 -0.38 30.92
CA LEU A 10 14.49 -1.20 29.72
C LEU A 10 13.18 -1.75 29.15
N ILE A 11 12.31 -2.29 30.00
CA ILE A 11 10.98 -2.79 29.63
C ILE A 11 10.10 -1.65 29.10
N LEU A 12 10.12 -0.48 29.75
CA LEU A 12 9.38 0.69 29.30
C LEU A 12 9.78 1.14 27.89
N MET A 13 11.09 1.16 27.60
CA MET A 13 11.62 1.47 26.27
C MET A 13 11.20 0.43 25.23
N PHE A 14 11.28 -0.87 25.53
CA PHE A 14 10.83 -1.92 24.63
C PHE A 14 9.34 -1.80 24.29
N VAL A 15 8.50 -1.48 25.28
CA VAL A 15 7.06 -1.25 25.07
C VAL A 15 6.83 -0.04 24.15
N LEU A 16 7.54 1.07 24.37
CA LEU A 16 7.45 2.26 23.53
C LEU A 16 7.90 2.00 22.09
N PHE A 17 9.06 1.37 21.88
CA PHE A 17 9.58 1.05 20.55
C PHE A 17 8.69 0.02 19.83
N TYR A 18 8.19 -1.00 20.53
CA TYR A 18 7.28 -1.98 19.97
C TYR A 18 5.99 -1.30 19.52
N PHE A 19 5.37 -0.48 20.35
CA PHE A 19 4.12 0.20 20.00
C PHE A 19 4.31 1.21 18.85
N LEU A 20 5.45 1.90 18.81
CA LEU A 20 5.77 2.86 17.76
C LEU A 20 6.14 2.23 16.42
N LEU A 21 6.74 1.03 16.35
CA LEU A 21 7.10 0.37 15.08
C LEU A 21 6.01 -0.58 14.57
N ILE A 22 5.33 -1.33 15.44
CA ILE A 22 4.32 -2.32 15.03
C ILE A 22 3.10 -1.64 14.38
N ARG A 23 2.66 -0.50 14.93
CA ARG A 23 1.49 0.25 14.48
C ARG A 23 1.66 0.87 13.09
N PRO A 24 2.76 1.59 12.75
CA PRO A 24 2.95 2.13 11.41
C PRO A 24 3.17 1.04 10.36
N GLN A 25 3.78 -0.10 10.74
CA GLN A 25 4.03 -1.18 9.78
C GLN A 25 2.73 -1.85 9.32
N GLN A 26 1.82 -2.16 10.25
CA GLN A 26 0.50 -2.71 9.91
C GLN A 26 -0.30 -1.77 9.01
N LYS A 27 -0.23 -0.45 9.25
CA LYS A 27 -0.91 0.55 8.41
C LYS A 27 -0.37 0.55 6.97
N ARG A 28 0.95 0.44 6.79
CA ARG A 28 1.57 0.36 5.45
C ARG A 28 1.18 -0.91 4.71
N GLN A 29 1.23 -2.06 5.38
CA GLN A 29 0.88 -3.34 4.76
C GLN A 29 -0.60 -3.38 4.34
N LYS A 30 -1.50 -2.89 5.19
CA LYS A 30 -2.92 -2.82 4.88
C LYS A 30 -3.21 -1.88 3.70
N ASN A 31 -2.52 -0.74 3.63
CA ASN A 31 -2.65 0.19 2.51
C ASN A 31 -2.20 -0.43 1.19
N THR A 32 -1.05 -1.12 1.18
CA THR A 32 -0.54 -1.81 -0.01
C THR A 32 -1.51 -2.91 -0.47
N GLN A 33 -2.05 -3.70 0.47
CA GLN A 33 -2.98 -4.76 0.14
C GLN A 33 -4.34 -4.22 -0.36
N ASN A 34 -4.83 -3.13 0.23
CA ASN A 34 -6.04 -2.45 -0.25
C ASN A 34 -5.85 -1.89 -1.67
N MET A 35 -4.70 -1.29 -1.96
CA MET A 35 -4.39 -0.79 -3.29
C MET A 35 -4.34 -1.91 -4.32
N GLN A 36 -3.68 -3.04 -4.00
CA GLN A 36 -3.64 -4.23 -4.85
C GLN A 36 -5.03 -4.82 -5.10
N SER A 37 -5.93 -4.77 -4.11
CA SER A 37 -7.32 -5.21 -4.26
C SER A 37 -8.16 -4.26 -5.13
N SER A 38 -7.82 -2.98 -5.18
CA SER A 38 -8.53 -1.97 -5.97
C SER A 38 -8.15 -1.91 -7.44
N LEU A 39 -7.13 -2.67 -7.86
CA LEU A 39 -6.63 -2.68 -9.23
C LEU A 39 -7.65 -3.25 -10.21
N LYS A 40 -7.82 -2.56 -11.34
CA LYS A 40 -8.75 -2.94 -12.41
C LYS A 40 -8.08 -2.93 -13.78
N LYS A 41 -8.68 -3.64 -14.73
CA LYS A 41 -8.28 -3.57 -16.14
C LYS A 41 -8.46 -2.14 -16.66
N GLY A 42 -7.45 -1.64 -17.35
CA GLY A 42 -7.41 -0.26 -17.87
C GLY A 42 -6.77 0.76 -16.94
N ASP A 43 -6.40 0.39 -15.71
CA ASP A 43 -5.67 1.30 -14.81
C ASP A 43 -4.26 1.55 -15.33
N LYS A 44 -3.82 2.82 -15.29
CA LYS A 44 -2.42 3.17 -15.52
C LYS A 44 -1.66 3.00 -14.22
N VAL A 45 -0.63 2.17 -14.23
CA VAL A 45 0.12 1.76 -13.04
C VAL A 45 1.61 1.97 -13.21
N VAL A 46 2.27 2.12 -12.06
CA VAL A 46 3.72 2.12 -11.94
C VAL A 46 4.14 0.93 -11.09
N THR A 47 5.01 0.11 -11.63
CA THR A 47 5.60 -1.01 -10.89
C THR A 47 6.70 -0.54 -9.96
N ILE A 48 7.15 -1.40 -9.04
CA ILE A 48 8.28 -1.10 -8.13
C ILE A 48 9.56 -0.75 -8.91
N GLY A 49 9.75 -1.34 -10.09
CA GLY A 49 10.89 -1.07 -10.97
C GLY A 49 10.78 0.23 -11.79
N GLY A 50 9.72 1.02 -11.61
CA GLY A 50 9.48 2.25 -12.38
C GLY A 50 8.92 1.99 -13.78
N LEU A 51 8.44 0.78 -14.08
CA LEU A 51 7.75 0.52 -15.35
C LEU A 51 6.38 1.20 -15.33
N HIS A 52 6.13 2.08 -16.30
CA HIS A 52 4.83 2.69 -16.54
C HIS A 52 4.09 1.91 -17.63
N GLY A 53 2.83 1.58 -17.37
CA GLY A 53 2.00 0.85 -18.33
C GLY A 53 0.54 0.82 -17.90
N PHE A 54 -0.24 0.01 -18.60
CA PHE A 54 -1.66 -0.17 -18.30
C PHE A 54 -1.96 -1.65 -18.05
N ILE A 55 -2.90 -1.91 -17.13
CA ILE A 55 -3.34 -3.27 -16.83
C ILE A 55 -4.23 -3.77 -17.96
N ASP A 56 -3.76 -4.79 -18.68
CA ASP A 56 -4.54 -5.46 -19.73
C ASP A 56 -5.41 -6.58 -19.14
N SER A 57 -4.86 -7.39 -18.23
CA SER A 57 -5.60 -8.38 -17.45
C SER A 57 -5.10 -8.46 -16.02
N ILE A 58 -5.99 -8.90 -15.12
CA ILE A 58 -5.67 -9.12 -13.72
C ILE A 58 -6.24 -10.47 -13.30
N ASP A 59 -5.43 -11.22 -12.56
CA ASP A 59 -5.78 -12.46 -11.88
C ASP A 59 -5.58 -12.28 -10.36
N ASP A 60 -5.71 -13.33 -9.57
CA ASP A 60 -5.60 -13.23 -8.10
C ASP A 60 -4.20 -12.82 -7.63
N ASN A 61 -3.15 -13.41 -8.22
CA ASN A 61 -1.76 -13.13 -7.83
C ASN A 61 -0.95 -12.41 -8.91
N LYS A 62 -1.44 -12.40 -10.16
CA LYS A 62 -0.72 -11.88 -11.32
C LYS A 62 -1.49 -10.77 -12.01
N ALA A 63 -0.77 -9.87 -12.65
CA ALA A 63 -1.30 -8.80 -13.49
C ALA A 63 -0.49 -8.77 -14.79
N VAL A 64 -1.20 -8.68 -15.92
CA VAL A 64 -0.57 -8.47 -17.23
C VAL A 64 -0.57 -6.98 -17.51
N ILE A 65 0.62 -6.40 -17.54
CA ILE A 65 0.84 -5.00 -17.85
C ILE A 65 1.25 -4.90 -19.31
N LYS A 66 0.58 -4.03 -20.06
CA LYS A 66 0.94 -3.71 -21.42
C LYS A 66 1.69 -2.37 -21.44
N CYS A 67 2.83 -2.39 -22.13
CA CYS A 67 3.68 -1.23 -22.34
C CYS A 67 3.32 -0.55 -23.67
N GLY A 68 3.74 0.70 -23.83
CA GLY A 68 3.38 1.54 -24.99
C GLY A 68 3.90 1.00 -26.33
N ASP A 69 4.95 0.18 -26.30
CA ASP A 69 5.53 -0.57 -27.41
C ASP A 69 4.70 -1.81 -27.82
N GLY A 70 3.62 -2.11 -27.08
CA GLY A 70 2.75 -3.25 -27.34
C GLY A 70 3.16 -4.53 -26.61
N SER A 71 4.30 -4.52 -25.91
CA SER A 71 4.80 -5.64 -25.11
C SER A 71 3.86 -5.92 -23.94
N ARG A 72 3.55 -7.20 -23.71
CA ARG A 72 2.74 -7.68 -22.59
C ARG A 72 3.64 -8.44 -21.62
N LEU A 73 3.74 -7.93 -20.40
CA LEU A 73 4.59 -8.49 -19.36
C LEU A 73 3.73 -8.90 -18.17
N THR A 74 3.94 -10.12 -17.70
CA THR A 74 3.27 -10.63 -16.50
C THR A 74 4.09 -10.26 -15.27
N TYR A 75 3.46 -9.53 -14.36
CA TYR A 75 4.00 -9.17 -13.06
C TYR A 75 3.13 -9.75 -11.95
N ASP A 76 3.70 -9.92 -10.77
CA ASP A 76 2.88 -10.19 -9.58
C ASP A 76 2.10 -8.93 -9.20
N ARG A 77 0.88 -9.10 -8.66
CA ARG A 77 0.10 -7.97 -8.13
C ARG A 77 0.85 -7.23 -7.03
N SER A 78 1.70 -7.94 -6.29
CA SER A 78 2.58 -7.36 -5.28
C SER A 78 3.63 -6.40 -5.84
N ALA A 79 3.96 -6.53 -7.13
CA ALA A 79 4.96 -5.70 -7.80
C ALA A 79 4.40 -4.34 -8.29
N ILE A 80 3.10 -4.09 -8.13
CA ILE A 80 2.48 -2.82 -8.46
C ILE A 80 2.63 -1.89 -7.25
N ARG A 81 3.28 -0.74 -7.47
CA ARG A 81 3.60 0.23 -6.42
C ARG A 81 2.50 1.28 -6.28
N GLU A 82 2.00 1.77 -7.41
CA GLU A 82 1.08 2.90 -7.45
C GLU A 82 0.20 2.84 -8.70
N VAL A 83 -1.03 3.37 -8.56
CA VAL A 83 -1.95 3.58 -9.68
C VAL A 83 -1.96 5.08 -9.97
N THR A 84 -1.44 5.48 -11.13
CA THR A 84 -1.34 6.88 -11.55
C THR A 84 -2.68 7.42 -12.03
N GLU A 85 -3.45 6.59 -12.74
CA GLU A 85 -4.80 6.92 -13.19
C GLU A 85 -5.67 5.69 -12.97
N GLN A 86 -6.60 5.79 -12.03
CA GLN A 86 -7.65 4.79 -11.87
C GLN A 86 -8.67 4.97 -12.98
N SER A 87 -8.95 3.89 -13.71
CA SER A 87 -10.05 3.82 -14.65
C SER A 87 -11.33 4.26 -13.95
N LYS A 88 -12.02 5.22 -14.56
CA LYS A 88 -13.04 6.11 -13.98
C LYS A 88 -14.34 5.39 -13.59
N ALA A 89 -14.26 4.49 -12.61
CA ALA A 89 -15.39 3.76 -12.05
C ALA A 89 -15.34 3.62 -10.51
N ALA A 90 -14.44 4.33 -9.82
CA ALA A 90 -14.32 4.27 -8.35
C ALA A 90 -14.19 5.64 -7.65
N SER A 91 -14.30 6.76 -8.37
CA SER A 91 -14.21 8.10 -7.78
C SER A 91 -15.60 8.67 -7.44
N THR A 92 -16.31 8.05 -6.49
CA THR A 92 -17.51 8.67 -5.89
C THR A 92 -17.51 8.67 -4.35
N GLU A 93 -16.62 7.96 -3.62
CA GLU A 93 -16.81 7.80 -2.16
C GLU A 93 -15.59 8.01 -1.25
N THR A 94 -14.71 9.00 -1.49
CA THR A 94 -13.67 9.34 -0.48
C THR A 94 -13.42 10.83 -0.26
N SER A 95 -14.14 11.73 -0.93
CA SER A 95 -13.95 13.19 -0.75
C SER A 95 -14.86 13.86 0.30
N LYS A 96 -15.51 13.12 1.22
CA LYS A 96 -16.42 13.74 2.23
C LYS A 96 -15.93 13.83 3.67
N ASP A 97 -14.76 13.29 4.06
CA ASP A 97 -14.38 13.24 5.49
C ASP A 97 -13.25 14.17 5.94
N VAL A 98 -12.92 15.22 5.18
CA VAL A 98 -11.98 16.27 5.66
C VAL A 98 -12.58 17.65 5.39
N SER A 99 -13.72 17.96 6.02
CA SER A 99 -14.18 19.35 6.07
C SER A 99 -14.92 19.74 7.36
N LEU A 100 -14.94 18.90 8.39
CA LEU A 100 -15.46 19.31 9.69
C LEU A 100 -14.39 19.06 10.74
N GLU A 101 -14.13 20.10 11.54
CA GLU A 101 -13.21 20.14 12.68
C GLU A 101 -11.79 20.66 12.42
N LYS A 102 -11.69 21.97 12.12
CA LYS A 102 -10.93 22.86 13.02
C LYS A 102 -11.28 24.34 12.78
N LYS A 103 -12.07 24.84 13.73
CA LYS A 103 -12.22 26.23 14.19
C LYS A 103 -12.77 27.30 13.24
#